data_AF-A0A0C3KBZ6-F1
#
_entry.id   AF-A0A0C3KBZ6-F1
#
_cell.length_a   1.000
_cell.length_b   1.000
_cell.length_c   1.000
_cell.angle_alpha   90.00
_cell.angle_beta   90.00
_cell.angle_gamma   90.00
#
_symmetry.space_group_name_H-M   'P 1'
#
loop_
_entity.id
_entity.type
_entity.pdbx_description
1 polymer ?
#
loop_
_entity_poly.entity_id
_entity_poly.type
_entity_poly.pdbx_seq_one_letter_code
_entity_poly.pdbx_strand_id
1 'polypeptide(L)'
;MRQYVMDGNFTTQHMKMNRPELDVSLSNGTGYMVAEEPYQAHLEQSLDNKERSTCSNHRAIDAANINKSNLWSTGIGATAFAWHGCFVPHSVVDFQKGEKYMNTDYSICSALDYHSECITKALVIYDVGCQWSINFQS
;
A
#
# COMPACT_ATOMS: atom_id res chain seq x y z
N MET A 1 20.75 6.22 -8.33
CA MET A 1 19.43 6.71 -7.90
C MET A 1 18.40 5.74 -8.42
N ARG A 2 17.53 5.19 -7.56
CA ARG A 2 16.49 4.23 -7.94
C ARG A 2 15.15 4.94 -8.10
N GLN A 3 14.30 4.50 -9.01
CA GLN A 3 13.01 5.14 -9.28
C GLN A 3 11.88 4.14 -9.05
N TYR A 4 10.89 4.58 -8.30
CA TYR A 4 9.72 3.80 -7.92
C TYR A 4 8.44 4.51 -8.34
N VAL A 5 7.43 3.71 -8.68
CA VAL A 5 6.05 4.16 -8.85
C VAL A 5 5.19 3.44 -7.83
N MET A 6 4.28 4.15 -7.18
CA MET A 6 3.26 3.55 -6.30
C MET A 6 1.88 3.86 -6.86
N ASP A 7 1.03 2.84 -6.91
CA ASP A 7 -0.35 2.96 -7.36
C ASP A 7 -1.26 1.96 -6.62
N GLY A 8 -2.55 2.28 -6.58
CA GLY A 8 -3.61 1.51 -5.94
C GLY A 8 -4.60 0.91 -6.95
N ASN A 9 -4.86 -0.39 -6.82
CA ASN A 9 -5.93 -1.08 -7.56
C ASN A 9 -7.13 -1.36 -6.65
N PHE A 10 -8.22 -0.63 -6.85
CA PHE A 10 -9.46 -0.69 -6.07
C PHE A 10 -10.48 -1.76 -6.54
N THR A 11 -10.11 -2.56 -7.54
CA THR A 11 -10.96 -3.63 -8.09
C THR A 11 -10.58 -5.01 -7.56
N THR A 12 -9.33 -5.19 -7.12
CA THR A 12 -8.85 -6.43 -6.49
C THR A 12 -9.39 -6.56 -5.08
N GLN A 13 -10.56 -7.15 -4.94
CA GLN A 13 -11.27 -7.24 -3.67
C GLN A 13 -11.19 -8.63 -3.07
N HIS A 14 -10.90 -8.69 -1.77
CA HIS A 14 -10.95 -9.91 -1.00
C HIS A 14 -12.15 -9.88 -0.06
N MET A 15 -13.05 -10.86 -0.18
CA MET A 15 -14.19 -11.01 0.72
C MET A 15 -13.76 -11.63 2.04
N LYS A 16 -14.46 -11.30 3.13
CA LYS A 16 -14.26 -12.00 4.41
C LYS A 16 -14.66 -13.47 4.24
N MET A 17 -13.77 -14.38 4.62
CA MET A 17 -14.08 -15.79 4.55
C MET A 17 -15.01 -16.20 5.69
N ASN A 18 -16.00 -17.05 5.39
CA ASN A 18 -16.96 -17.53 6.40
C ASN A 18 -16.30 -18.39 7.51
N ARG A 19 -15.13 -18.97 7.20
CA ARG A 19 -14.33 -19.81 8.09
C ARG A 19 -12.88 -19.33 8.07
N PRO A 20 -12.54 -18.24 8.78
CA PRO A 20 -11.21 -17.64 8.75
C PRO A 20 -10.09 -18.61 9.13
N GLU A 21 -10.38 -19.63 9.95
CA GLU A 21 -9.44 -20.65 10.36
C GLU A 21 -8.94 -21.54 9.20
N LEU A 22 -9.66 -21.54 8.07
CA LEU A 22 -9.26 -22.25 6.86
C LEU A 22 -8.58 -21.32 5.84
N ASP A 23 -8.43 -20.03 6.14
CA ASP A 23 -7.81 -19.05 5.25
C ASP A 23 -6.29 -19.17 5.37
N VAL A 24 -5.74 -20.13 4.64
CA VAL A 24 -4.31 -20.43 4.70
C VAL A 24 -3.62 -19.76 3.52
N SER A 25 -2.74 -18.81 3.83
CA SER A 25 -1.88 -18.19 2.83
C SER A 25 -0.95 -19.22 2.18
N LEU A 26 -0.96 -19.27 0.86
CA LEU A 26 -0.09 -20.16 0.09
C LEU A 26 1.40 -19.79 0.25
N SER A 27 1.69 -18.52 0.48
CA SER A 27 3.05 -17.99 0.35
C SER A 27 3.20 -16.67 1.14
N ASN A 28 2.82 -16.70 2.43
CA ASN A 28 2.78 -15.52 3.30
C ASN A 28 4.13 -14.80 3.34
N GLY A 29 4.14 -13.51 3.01
CA GLY A 29 5.34 -12.69 3.00
C GLY A 29 6.40 -13.17 2.00
N THR A 30 6.03 -13.93 0.97
CA THR A 30 6.93 -14.32 -0.12
C THR A 30 6.40 -13.82 -1.47
N GLY A 31 7.29 -13.65 -2.44
CA GLY A 31 6.94 -13.02 -3.70
C GLY A 31 6.70 -11.51 -3.51
N TYR A 32 5.55 -11.01 -3.95
CA TYR A 32 5.28 -9.58 -3.97
C TYR A 32 4.51 -9.06 -2.77
N MET A 33 3.70 -9.91 -2.13
CA MET A 33 2.89 -9.52 -0.97
C MET A 33 3.77 -9.34 0.27
N VAL A 34 3.45 -8.35 1.09
CA VAL A 34 4.03 -8.19 2.42
C VAL A 34 3.63 -9.36 3.34
N ALA A 35 4.42 -9.58 4.39
CA ALA A 35 4.05 -10.53 5.43
C ALA A 35 2.84 -10.00 6.20
N GLU A 36 1.83 -10.85 6.40
CA GLU A 36 0.55 -10.42 6.99
C GLU A 36 0.71 -9.94 8.43
N GLU A 37 1.37 -10.70 9.30
CA GLU A 37 1.47 -10.37 10.72
C GLU A 37 2.18 -9.02 10.99
N PRO A 38 3.39 -8.75 10.44
CA PRO A 38 4.02 -7.43 10.60
C PRO A 38 3.19 -6.28 10.03
N TYR A 39 2.48 -6.53 8.93
CA TYR A 39 1.65 -5.52 8.29
C TYR A 39 0.41 -5.19 9.14
N GLN A 40 -0.28 -6.19 9.69
CA GLN A 40 -1.42 -5.95 10.60
C GLN A 40 -0.98 -5.20 11.85
N ALA A 41 0.17 -5.56 12.43
CA ALA A 41 0.73 -4.85 13.58
C ALA A 41 1.01 -3.36 13.26
N HIS A 42 1.49 -3.06 12.06
CA HIS A 42 1.69 -1.69 11.57
C HIS A 42 0.35 -0.94 11.43
N LEU A 43 -0.67 -1.57 10.87
CA LEU A 43 -2.00 -0.96 10.71
C LEU A 43 -2.65 -0.63 12.06
N GLU A 44 -2.49 -1.49 13.07
CA GLU A 44 -3.04 -1.27 14.41
C GLU A 44 -2.34 -0.11 15.15
N GLN A 45 -1.05 0.10 14.90
CA GLN A 45 -0.26 1.16 15.53
C GLN A 45 -0.40 2.51 14.81
N SER A 46 -0.79 2.49 13.54
CA SER A 46 -0.87 3.68 12.70
C SER A 46 -2.09 4.54 13.04
N LEU A 47 -1.88 5.85 13.22
CA LEU A 47 -2.97 6.80 13.41
C LEU A 47 -3.68 7.07 12.07
N ASP A 48 -5.00 6.90 12.05
CA ASP A 48 -5.84 7.21 10.89
C ASP A 48 -6.01 8.74 10.74
N ASN A 49 -4.98 9.39 10.20
CA ASN A 49 -5.05 10.81 9.88
C ASN A 49 -5.96 11.01 8.67
N LYS A 50 -7.18 11.49 8.92
CA LYS A 50 -8.13 11.81 7.84
C LYS A 50 -7.48 12.76 6.84
N GLU A 51 -7.41 12.30 5.61
CA GLU A 51 -6.88 13.02 4.47
C GLU A 51 -7.72 14.28 4.23
N ARG A 52 -7.09 15.45 4.37
CA ARG A 52 -7.68 16.71 3.95
C ARG A 52 -6.97 17.14 2.66
N SER A 53 -7.59 16.87 1.52
CA SER A 53 -6.99 17.18 0.23
C SER A 53 -6.76 18.69 0.09
N THR A 54 -5.51 19.10 -0.09
CA THR A 54 -5.12 20.48 -0.44
C THR A 54 -4.84 20.64 -1.94
N CYS A 55 -4.87 19.55 -2.71
CA CYS A 55 -4.61 19.51 -4.13
C CYS A 55 -5.92 19.48 -4.94
N SER A 56 -5.96 20.19 -6.07
CA SER A 56 -7.14 20.23 -6.95
C SER A 56 -7.35 18.89 -7.65
N ASN A 57 -8.60 18.38 -7.65
CA ASN A 57 -9.07 17.13 -8.29
C ASN A 57 -8.81 15.78 -7.56
N HIS A 58 -8.94 15.72 -6.23
CA HIS A 58 -8.88 14.46 -5.47
C HIS A 58 -10.13 13.55 -5.58
N ARG A 59 -10.64 13.30 -6.79
CA ARG A 59 -11.79 12.40 -6.98
C ARG A 59 -11.47 10.92 -6.75
N ALA A 60 -10.20 10.51 -6.81
CA ALA A 60 -9.79 9.12 -6.72
C ALA A 60 -9.99 8.52 -5.32
N ILE A 61 -9.58 9.27 -4.28
CA ILE A 61 -9.65 8.84 -2.88
C ILE A 61 -11.11 8.78 -2.38
N ASP A 62 -11.89 9.82 -2.67
CA ASP A 62 -13.28 9.92 -2.17
C ASP A 62 -14.20 8.84 -2.75
N ALA A 63 -13.95 8.41 -3.99
CA ALA A 63 -14.73 7.37 -4.66
C ALA A 63 -14.37 5.95 -4.19
N ALA A 64 -13.11 5.72 -3.79
CA ALA A 64 -12.64 4.41 -3.32
C ALA A 64 -13.10 4.08 -1.88
N ASN A 65 -13.40 5.10 -1.07
CA ASN A 65 -13.81 4.96 0.33
C ASN A 65 -15.28 4.53 0.56
N ILE A 66 -15.99 4.12 -0.50
CA ILE A 66 -17.37 3.60 -0.39
C ILE A 66 -17.35 2.35 0.50
N ASN A 67 -18.04 2.44 1.65
CA ASN A 67 -18.17 1.36 2.62
C ASN A 67 -18.67 0.06 1.96
N LYS A 68 -17.79 -0.95 1.87
CA LYS A 68 -18.17 -2.33 1.53
C LYS A 68 -18.07 -3.18 2.79
N SER A 69 -19.20 -3.40 3.48
CA SER A 69 -19.25 -4.02 4.82
C SER A 69 -18.76 -5.47 4.88
N ASN A 70 -18.59 -6.14 3.75
CA ASN A 70 -18.32 -7.59 3.67
C ASN A 70 -16.92 -7.92 3.10
N LEU A 71 -16.06 -6.91 2.90
CA LEU A 71 -14.71 -7.12 2.38
C LEU A 71 -13.68 -7.18 3.51
N TRP A 72 -12.71 -8.07 3.33
CA TRP A 72 -11.45 -8.09 4.07
C TRP A 72 -10.47 -7.06 3.47
N SER A 73 -10.39 -7.03 2.14
CA SER A 73 -9.60 -6.07 1.38
C SER A 73 -10.45 -5.44 0.28
N THR A 74 -10.38 -4.12 0.18
CA THR A 74 -11.10 -3.29 -0.80
C THR A 74 -10.31 -3.05 -2.09
N GLY A 75 -9.01 -3.37 -2.07
CA GLY A 75 -8.06 -3.13 -3.14
C GLY A 75 -6.64 -3.52 -2.70
N ILE A 76 -5.66 -3.34 -3.58
CA ILE A 76 -4.26 -3.53 -3.26
C ILE A 76 -3.44 -2.31 -3.65
N GLY A 77 -2.40 -1.99 -2.88
CA GLY A 77 -1.38 -1.01 -3.23
C GLY A 77 -0.09 -1.72 -3.60
N ALA A 78 0.58 -1.26 -4.64
CA ALA A 78 1.83 -1.85 -5.09
C ALA A 78 2.87 -0.79 -5.43
N THR A 79 4.11 -1.04 -5.01
CA THR A 79 5.27 -0.26 -5.46
C THR A 79 6.01 -1.05 -6.53
N ALA A 80 6.31 -0.41 -7.66
CA ALA A 80 7.04 -0.98 -8.79
C ALA A 80 8.29 -0.17 -9.13
N PHE A 81 9.26 -0.82 -9.76
CA PHE A 81 10.38 -0.11 -10.39
C PHE A 81 9.87 0.66 -11.61
N ALA A 82 10.06 1.98 -11.61
CA ALA A 82 9.49 2.87 -12.63
C ALA A 82 9.96 2.52 -14.07
N TRP A 83 11.15 1.94 -14.21
CA TRP A 83 11.76 1.68 -15.52
C TRP A 83 11.26 0.41 -16.19
N HIS A 84 10.96 -0.61 -15.39
CA HIS A 84 10.60 -1.93 -15.90
C HIS A 84 9.14 -2.29 -15.59
N GLY A 85 8.47 -1.52 -14.73
CA GLY A 85 7.11 -1.80 -14.27
C GLY A 85 6.99 -3.05 -13.39
N CYS A 86 8.11 -3.68 -13.03
CA CYS A 86 8.10 -4.85 -12.17
C CYS A 86 7.76 -4.43 -10.73
N PHE A 87 6.80 -5.10 -10.10
CA PHE A 87 6.53 -4.93 -8.68
C PHE A 87 7.77 -5.26 -7.85
N VAL A 88 7.99 -4.49 -6.81
CA VAL A 88 9.07 -4.76 -5.87
C VAL A 88 8.61 -5.89 -4.95
N PRO A 89 9.42 -6.94 -4.75
CA PRO A 89 9.08 -8.01 -3.81
C PRO A 89 8.79 -7.45 -2.41
N HIS A 90 7.89 -8.11 -1.69
CA HIS A 90 7.48 -7.71 -0.34
C HIS A 90 6.98 -6.25 -0.23
N SER A 91 6.37 -5.69 -1.27
CA SER A 91 5.88 -4.29 -1.25
C SER A 91 4.39 -4.16 -1.57
N VAL A 92 3.72 -5.24 -1.95
CA VAL A 92 2.29 -5.21 -2.25
C VAL A 92 1.48 -5.40 -0.97
N VAL A 93 0.53 -4.49 -0.74
CA VAL A 93 -0.24 -4.38 0.49
C VAL A 93 -1.74 -4.43 0.21
N ASP A 94 -2.51 -4.99 1.14
CA ASP A 94 -3.97 -4.97 1.10
C ASP A 94 -4.53 -3.67 1.67
N PHE A 95 -5.60 -3.14 1.05
CA PHE A 95 -6.33 -1.97 1.49
C PHE A 95 -7.57 -2.35 2.30
N GLN A 96 -7.57 -2.07 3.61
CA GLN A 96 -8.68 -2.46 4.50
C GLN A 96 -9.93 -1.63 4.20
N LYS A 97 -9.74 -0.36 3.85
CA LYS A 97 -10.82 0.55 3.48
C LYS A 97 -10.27 1.68 2.62
N GLY A 98 -10.21 1.43 1.31
CA GLY A 98 -9.54 2.31 0.38
C GLY A 98 -8.04 2.40 0.65
N GLU A 99 -7.38 3.19 -0.18
CA GLU A 99 -5.99 3.55 0.00
C GLU A 99 -5.89 4.58 1.13
N LYS A 100 -4.90 4.40 2.00
CA LYS A 100 -4.54 5.34 3.06
C LYS A 100 -3.03 5.46 3.14
N TYR A 101 -2.53 6.56 3.70
CA TYR A 101 -1.09 6.77 3.89
C TYR A 101 -0.41 5.63 4.64
N MET A 102 -1.03 5.04 5.69
CA MET A 102 -0.44 3.89 6.38
C MET A 102 -0.15 2.69 5.46
N ASN A 103 -0.99 2.45 4.46
CA ASN A 103 -0.81 1.38 3.48
C ASN A 103 0.34 1.75 2.52
N THR A 104 0.28 2.97 1.99
CA THR A 104 1.26 3.50 1.02
C THR A 104 2.65 3.62 1.62
N ASP A 105 2.76 4.10 2.87
CA ASP A 105 3.99 4.19 3.66
C ASP A 105 4.64 2.82 3.77
N TYR A 106 3.87 1.81 4.17
CA TYR A 106 4.39 0.45 4.32
C TYR A 106 4.88 -0.14 3.00
N SER A 107 4.14 0.07 1.91
CA SER A 107 4.51 -0.38 0.56
C SER A 107 5.83 0.27 0.09
N ILE A 108 5.93 1.59 0.22
CA ILE A 108 7.10 2.36 -0.23
C ILE A 108 8.31 2.04 0.64
N CYS A 109 8.16 2.02 1.97
CA CYS A 109 9.25 1.70 2.89
C CYS A 109 9.78 0.28 2.66
N SER A 110 8.90 -0.70 2.45
CA SER A 110 9.33 -2.07 2.13
C SER A 110 10.08 -2.12 0.79
N ALA A 111 9.62 -1.38 -0.22
CA ALA A 111 10.30 -1.29 -1.50
C ALA A 111 11.65 -0.56 -1.44
N LEU A 112 11.77 0.43 -0.54
CA LEU A 112 13.01 1.16 -0.28
C LEU A 112 14.01 0.29 0.49
N ASP A 113 13.57 -0.59 1.38
CA ASP A 113 14.45 -1.51 2.11
C ASP A 113 14.95 -2.66 1.21
N TYR A 114 14.13 -3.09 0.24
CA TYR A 114 14.43 -4.22 -0.63
C TYR A 114 15.71 -4.03 -1.48
N HIS A 115 16.77 -4.75 -1.11
CA HIS A 115 18.09 -4.74 -1.78
C HIS A 115 18.61 -3.33 -2.08
N SER A 116 18.66 -2.51 -1.03
CA SER A 116 19.03 -1.09 -1.11
C SER A 116 20.28 -0.74 -0.31
N GLU A 117 21.10 -1.70 0.12
CA GLU A 117 22.26 -1.44 1.01
C GLU A 117 23.25 -0.40 0.45
N CYS A 118 23.30 -0.23 -0.88
CA CYS A 118 24.18 0.72 -1.57
C CYS A 118 23.44 1.92 -2.19
N ILE A 119 22.13 2.07 -1.95
CA ILE A 119 21.30 3.08 -2.60
C ILE A 119 21.04 4.23 -1.66
N THR A 120 21.68 5.37 -1.95
CA THR A 120 21.57 6.58 -1.12
C THR A 120 20.49 7.55 -1.57
N LYS A 121 19.91 7.34 -2.76
CA LYS A 121 18.88 8.22 -3.34
C LYS A 121 17.83 7.41 -4.08
N ALA A 122 16.57 7.64 -3.73
CA ALA A 122 15.40 7.13 -4.44
C ALA A 122 14.50 8.29 -4.90
N LEU A 123 13.80 8.09 -6.01
CA LEU A 123 12.71 8.93 -6.48
C LEU A 123 11.44 8.09 -6.42
N VAL A 124 10.42 8.59 -5.73
CA VAL A 124 9.10 7.95 -5.67
C VAL A 124 8.11 8.83 -6.44
N ILE A 125 7.40 8.22 -7.37
CA ILE A 125 6.35 8.86 -8.18
C ILE A 125 5.03 8.26 -7.75
N TYR A 126 4.10 9.11 -7.37
CA TYR A 126 2.80 8.75 -6.81
C TYR A 126 1.80 9.86 -7.14
N ASP A 127 0.59 9.51 -7.55
CA ASP A 127 -0.43 10.44 -8.05
C ASP A 127 -0.87 11.48 -7.00
N VAL A 128 -0.87 11.09 -5.73
CA VAL A 128 -1.11 11.97 -4.58
C VAL A 128 0.16 12.24 -3.76
N GLY A 129 1.32 12.00 -4.37
CA GLY A 129 2.65 12.18 -3.78
C GLY A 129 2.89 13.57 -3.20
N CYS A 130 2.29 14.62 -3.76
CA CYS A 130 2.42 15.99 -3.26
C CYS A 130 1.81 16.22 -1.87
N GLN A 131 0.77 15.46 -1.50
CA GLN A 131 0.16 15.51 -0.16
C GLN A 131 0.81 14.51 0.77
N TRP A 132 1.08 13.32 0.24
CA TRP A 132 1.74 12.25 0.96
C TRP A 132 3.12 12.68 1.46
N SER A 133 3.97 13.28 0.62
CA SER A 133 5.34 13.65 0.98
C SER A 133 5.45 14.66 2.14
N ILE A 134 4.38 15.42 2.41
CA ILE A 134 4.32 16.38 3.52
C ILE A 134 4.07 15.66 4.85
N ASN A 135 3.26 14.60 4.81
CA ASN A 135 2.84 13.85 5.98
C ASN A 135 3.64 12.56 6.19
N PHE A 136 4.51 12.21 5.25
CA PHE A 136 5.36 11.05 5.30
C PHE A 136 6.31 11.12 6.51
N GLN A 137 6.17 10.18 7.43
CA GLN A 137 7.06 9.97 8.56
C GLN A 137 7.66 8.58 8.43
N SER A 138 8.97 8.53 8.19
CA SER A 138 9.75 7.29 8.07
C SER A 138 9.93 6.58 9.40
#